data_AF-A0A5N5T6H2-F1
#
_entry.id   AF-A0A5N5T6H2-F1
#
_cell.length_a   1.000
_cell.length_b   1.000
_cell.length_c   1.000
_cell.angle_alpha   90.00
_cell.angle_beta   90.00
_cell.angle_gamma   90.00
#
_symmetry.space_group_name_H-M   'P 1'
#
loop_
_entity.id
_entity.type
_entity.pdbx_description
1 polymer ?
#
loop_
_entity_poly.entity_id
_entity_poly.type
_entity_poly.pdbx_seq_one_letter_code
_entity_poly.pdbx_strand_id
1 'polypeptide(L)'
;MHIGVFILLLLSGERNFGVRLNKPYTASVPMDIPVFTGTHSDLLVIVFHKIITTGHQRLQPLFDCLLTILVNVSPYIKTMSMVTATKLLHLLEAFSTPWFLFSAPHHHHLVFFLLETFNNIIQYQFDGNCNLIYTIIRKRQVFHSMANLPTDMGTINKSLNRRGKTKDLIKQTTQETRNQNQKMMEGSRPAMPAQPGTKTATLLEMPSKLT
;
A
#
# COMPACT_ATOMS: atom_id res chain seq x y z
N MET A 1 -12.61 0.07 13.95
CA MET A 1 -11.39 -0.53 13.37
C MET A 1 -10.85 -1.68 14.22
N HIS A 2 -10.37 -1.45 15.45
CA HIS A 2 -9.79 -2.52 16.30
C HIS A 2 -10.69 -3.77 16.46
N ILE A 3 -11.97 -3.58 16.81
CA ILE A 3 -12.94 -4.68 16.96
C ILE A 3 -13.08 -5.47 15.66
N GLY A 4 -13.18 -4.79 14.51
CA GLY A 4 -13.29 -5.45 13.21
C GLY A 4 -12.06 -6.28 12.85
N VAL A 5 -10.85 -5.77 13.14
CA VAL A 5 -9.61 -6.53 12.93
C VAL A 5 -9.55 -7.74 13.86
N PHE A 6 -9.99 -7.62 15.10
CA PHE A 6 -10.01 -8.76 16.03
C PHE A 6 -11.02 -9.85 15.62
N ILE A 7 -12.20 -9.46 15.15
CA ILE A 7 -13.17 -10.42 14.59
C ILE A 7 -12.56 -11.12 13.37
N LEU A 8 -11.92 -10.38 12.46
CA LEU A 8 -11.24 -10.97 11.31
C LEU A 8 -10.09 -11.90 11.74
N LEU A 9 -9.37 -11.58 12.81
CA LEU A 9 -8.32 -12.43 13.37
C LEU A 9 -8.90 -13.77 13.83
N LEU A 10 -9.98 -13.74 14.61
CA LEU A 10 -10.66 -14.97 15.04
C LEU A 10 -11.16 -15.79 13.86
N LEU A 11 -11.85 -15.15 12.90
CA LEU A 11 -12.37 -15.83 11.71
C LEU A 11 -11.26 -16.39 10.82
N SER A 12 -10.11 -15.73 10.75
CA SER A 12 -8.98 -16.17 9.92
C SER A 12 -8.40 -17.51 10.36
N GLY A 13 -8.58 -17.89 11.63
CA GLY A 13 -8.16 -19.20 12.15
C GLY A 13 -9.01 -20.36 11.61
N GLU A 14 -10.20 -20.09 11.09
CA GLU A 14 -11.09 -21.11 10.54
C GLU A 14 -10.72 -21.43 9.08
N ARG A 15 -10.42 -22.70 8.79
CA ARG A 15 -10.13 -23.18 7.43
C ARG A 15 -11.22 -22.78 6.43
N ASN A 16 -12.49 -22.91 6.82
CA ASN A 16 -13.63 -22.59 5.98
C ASN A 16 -13.67 -21.11 5.58
N PHE A 17 -13.21 -20.21 6.45
CA PHE A 17 -13.09 -18.79 6.13
C PHE A 17 -12.07 -18.58 5.01
N GLY A 18 -10.85 -19.11 5.16
CA GLY A 18 -9.78 -19.02 4.16
C GLY A 18 -10.21 -19.57 2.80
N VAL A 19 -10.85 -20.74 2.77
CA VAL A 19 -11.35 -21.34 1.52
C VAL A 19 -12.40 -20.44 0.86
N ARG A 20 -13.34 -19.87 1.63
CA ARG A 20 -14.41 -19.01 1.10
C ARG A 20 -13.90 -17.68 0.53
N LEU A 21 -12.71 -17.21 0.92
CA LEU A 21 -12.14 -15.98 0.36
C LEU A 21 -11.83 -16.07 -1.13
N ASN A 22 -11.66 -17.28 -1.68
CA ASN A 22 -11.43 -17.49 -3.12
C ASN A 22 -12.66 -17.22 -3.99
N LYS A 23 -13.83 -16.94 -3.41
CA LYS A 23 -15.00 -16.57 -4.21
C LYS A 23 -14.71 -15.28 -4.98
N PRO A 24 -15.11 -15.20 -6.27
CA PRO A 24 -14.97 -13.98 -7.04
C PRO A 24 -15.63 -12.80 -6.33
N TYR A 25 -14.94 -11.67 -6.32
CA TYR A 25 -15.49 -10.44 -5.80
C TYR A 25 -16.27 -9.74 -6.93
N THR A 26 -17.60 -9.71 -6.80
CA THR A 26 -18.51 -9.16 -7.83
C THR A 26 -19.11 -7.81 -7.46
N ALA A 27 -18.87 -7.32 -6.24
CA ALA A 27 -19.45 -6.07 -5.78
C ALA A 27 -18.69 -4.88 -6.37
N SER A 28 -19.39 -4.05 -7.14
CA SER A 28 -18.89 -2.73 -7.54
C SER A 28 -19.11 -1.74 -6.39
N VAL A 29 -18.39 -1.92 -5.28
CA VAL A 29 -18.46 -0.93 -4.20
C VAL A 29 -17.65 0.29 -4.64
N PRO A 30 -18.19 1.52 -4.56
CA PRO A 30 -17.42 2.74 -4.71
C PRO A 30 -16.50 2.88 -3.48
N MET A 31 -15.42 2.11 -3.44
CA MET A 31 -14.30 2.32 -2.53
C MET A 31 -13.18 3.02 -3.30
N ASP A 32 -12.40 3.84 -2.59
CA ASP A 32 -11.11 4.39 -3.05
C ASP A 32 -10.04 3.27 -3.20
N ILE A 33 -10.39 2.21 -3.90
CA ILE A 33 -9.56 1.05 -4.18
C ILE A 33 -9.44 0.99 -5.71
N PRO A 34 -8.22 0.85 -6.27
CA PRO A 34 -8.05 0.68 -7.70
C PRO A 34 -8.97 -0.42 -8.22
N VAL A 35 -9.62 -0.19 -9.36
CA VAL A 35 -10.45 -1.23 -10.01
C VAL A 35 -9.59 -2.48 -10.19
N PHE A 36 -9.99 -3.57 -9.56
CA PHE A 36 -9.33 -4.86 -9.67
C PHE A 36 -10.36 -5.94 -9.96
N THR A 37 -9.97 -6.91 -10.76
CA THR A 37 -10.71 -8.15 -10.99
C THR A 37 -10.03 -9.24 -10.17
N GLY A 38 -10.70 -9.74 -9.15
CA GLY A 38 -10.10 -10.72 -8.24
C GLY A 38 -11.10 -11.37 -7.30
N THR A 39 -10.56 -12.00 -6.27
CA THR A 39 -11.30 -12.71 -5.22
C THR A 39 -11.47 -11.83 -3.98
N HIS A 40 -12.20 -12.33 -2.97
CA HIS A 40 -12.22 -11.67 -1.67
C HIS A 40 -10.84 -11.71 -0.97
N SER A 41 -10.00 -12.69 -1.29
CA SER A 41 -8.60 -12.72 -0.85
C SER A 41 -7.81 -11.51 -1.37
N ASP A 42 -8.02 -11.14 -2.65
CA ASP A 42 -7.40 -9.95 -3.23
C ASP A 42 -7.86 -8.68 -2.52
N LEU A 43 -9.17 -8.54 -2.29
CA LEU A 43 -9.73 -7.41 -1.56
C LEU A 43 -9.10 -7.29 -0.16
N LEU A 44 -9.02 -8.40 0.58
CA LEU A 44 -8.48 -8.45 1.93
C LEU A 44 -7.05 -7.88 1.97
N VAL A 45 -6.18 -8.39 1.10
CA VAL A 45 -4.78 -7.96 1.02
C VAL A 45 -4.66 -6.50 0.58
N ILE A 46 -5.46 -6.05 -0.40
CA ILE A 46 -5.44 -4.66 -0.88
C ILE A 46 -5.89 -3.70 0.23
N VAL A 47 -6.95 -4.04 0.97
CA VAL A 47 -7.43 -3.24 2.10
C VAL A 47 -6.38 -3.20 3.21
N PHE A 48 -5.75 -4.33 3.54
CA PHE A 48 -4.70 -4.39 4.57
C PHE A 48 -3.48 -3.58 4.15
N HIS A 49 -3.06 -3.68 2.88
CA HIS A 49 -2.01 -2.86 2.31
C HIS A 49 -2.32 -1.36 2.49
N LYS A 50 -3.54 -0.93 2.16
CA LYS A 50 -3.96 0.46 2.31
C LYS A 50 -3.94 0.88 3.79
N ILE A 51 -4.50 0.07 4.68
CA ILE A 51 -4.50 0.35 6.13
C ILE A 51 -3.07 0.48 6.66
N ILE A 52 -2.14 -0.35 6.21
CA ILE A 52 -0.74 -0.33 6.65
C ILE A 52 0.00 0.90 6.10
N THR A 53 -0.20 1.23 4.82
CA THR A 53 0.59 2.26 4.14
C THR A 53 0.05 3.68 4.30
N THR A 54 -1.27 3.85 4.38
CA THR A 54 -1.92 5.16 4.55
C THR A 54 -2.52 5.35 5.93
N GLY A 55 -2.45 4.33 6.80
CA GLY A 55 -3.01 4.37 8.14
C GLY A 55 -2.35 5.40 9.04
N HIS A 56 -3.14 5.91 9.99
CA HIS A 56 -2.64 6.76 11.05
C HIS A 56 -1.72 5.98 12.01
N GLN A 57 -0.77 6.63 12.66
CA GLN A 57 0.21 5.95 13.54
C GLN A 57 -0.43 5.14 14.68
N ARG A 58 -1.65 5.50 15.10
CA ARG A 58 -2.44 4.72 16.08
C ARG A 58 -2.81 3.31 15.62
N LEU A 59 -2.70 3.00 14.32
CA LEU A 59 -2.97 1.68 13.75
C LEU A 59 -1.74 0.77 13.74
N GLN A 60 -0.56 1.27 14.09
CA GLN A 60 0.67 0.47 14.14
C GLN A 60 0.55 -0.78 15.03
N PRO A 61 -0.12 -0.74 16.21
CA PRO A 61 -0.35 -1.95 17.01
C PRO A 61 -1.21 -3.01 16.33
N LEU A 62 -1.94 -2.66 15.26
CA LEU A 62 -2.76 -3.61 14.51
C LEU A 62 -1.98 -4.30 13.39
N PHE A 63 -0.77 -3.86 13.05
CA PHE A 63 -0.02 -4.44 11.94
C PHE A 63 0.29 -5.93 12.17
N ASP A 64 0.66 -6.30 13.39
CA ASP A 64 0.87 -7.69 13.77
C ASP A 64 -0.41 -8.52 13.60
N CYS A 65 -1.57 -7.99 14.00
CA CYS A 65 -2.85 -8.66 13.81
C CYS A 65 -3.22 -8.80 12.32
N LEU A 66 -3.02 -7.76 11.52
CA LEU A 66 -3.32 -7.76 10.08
C LEU A 66 -2.44 -8.77 9.34
N LEU A 67 -1.14 -8.81 9.64
CA LEU A 67 -0.24 -9.77 9.02
C LEU A 67 -0.47 -11.19 9.52
N THR A 68 -0.81 -11.38 10.81
CA THR A 68 -1.22 -12.70 11.32
C THR A 68 -2.44 -13.25 10.58
N ILE A 69 -3.44 -12.40 10.30
CA ILE A 69 -4.59 -12.79 9.47
C ILE A 69 -4.14 -13.28 8.10
N LEU A 70 -3.19 -12.57 7.45
CA LEU A 70 -2.65 -13.00 6.15
C LEU A 70 -1.96 -14.35 6.23
N VAL A 71 -1.13 -14.56 7.25
CA VAL A 71 -0.46 -15.85 7.50
C VAL A 71 -1.49 -16.96 7.65
N ASN A 72 -2.54 -16.76 8.46
CA ASN A 72 -3.57 -17.76 8.68
C ASN A 72 -4.32 -18.17 7.41
N VAL A 73 -4.62 -17.21 6.52
CA VAL A 73 -5.36 -17.49 5.29
C VAL A 73 -4.48 -17.93 4.12
N SER A 74 -3.17 -17.65 4.18
CA SER A 74 -2.21 -17.84 3.09
C SER A 74 -2.17 -19.25 2.49
N PRO A 75 -2.29 -20.36 3.25
CA PRO A 75 -2.32 -21.71 2.66
C PRO A 75 -3.54 -21.98 1.77
N TYR A 76 -4.57 -21.13 1.87
CA TYR A 76 -5.86 -21.32 1.20
C TYR A 76 -6.06 -20.37 0.02
N ILE A 77 -5.14 -19.44 -0.26
CA ILE A 77 -5.25 -18.49 -1.38
C ILE A 77 -4.91 -19.21 -2.69
N LYS A 78 -5.92 -19.71 -3.39
CA LYS A 78 -5.75 -20.50 -4.62
C LYS A 78 -5.23 -19.68 -5.78
N THR A 79 -5.72 -18.46 -5.93
CA THR A 79 -5.35 -17.55 -7.01
C THR A 79 -5.27 -16.14 -6.48
N MET A 80 -4.28 -15.38 -6.94
CA MET A 80 -4.10 -13.99 -6.59
C MET A 80 -3.84 -13.16 -7.85
N SER A 81 -4.40 -11.96 -7.89
CA SER A 81 -4.17 -11.01 -8.98
C SER A 81 -2.75 -10.42 -8.94
N MET A 82 -2.28 -9.94 -10.09
CA MET A 82 -0.99 -9.24 -10.20
C MET A 82 -0.91 -8.00 -9.29
N VAL A 83 -2.03 -7.30 -9.12
CA VAL A 83 -2.13 -6.11 -8.26
C VAL A 83 -1.81 -6.50 -6.82
N THR A 84 -2.48 -7.53 -6.31
CA THR A 84 -2.32 -8.02 -4.95
C THR A 84 -0.91 -8.54 -4.69
N ALA A 85 -0.35 -9.32 -5.61
CA ALA A 85 1.05 -9.78 -5.53
C ALA A 85 2.03 -8.60 -5.39
N THR A 86 1.83 -7.55 -6.21
CA THR A 86 2.65 -6.34 -6.15
C THR A 86 2.50 -5.60 -4.82
N LYS A 87 1.30 -5.56 -4.23
CA LYS A 87 1.05 -4.94 -2.92
C LYS A 87 1.75 -5.68 -1.79
N LEU A 88 1.73 -7.01 -1.76
CA LEU A 88 2.46 -7.78 -0.73
C LEU A 88 3.96 -7.52 -0.80
N LEU A 89 4.55 -7.55 -2.00
CA LEU A 89 5.98 -7.29 -2.16
C LEU A 89 6.35 -5.83 -1.83
N HIS A 90 5.44 -4.89 -2.04
CA HIS A 90 5.63 -3.51 -1.60
C HIS A 90 5.67 -3.40 -0.07
N LEU A 91 4.86 -4.18 0.67
CA LEU A 91 4.97 -4.23 2.13
C LEU A 91 6.32 -4.81 2.57
N LEU A 92 6.74 -5.91 1.93
CA LEU A 92 8.02 -6.54 2.25
C LEU A 92 9.16 -5.54 2.07
N GLU A 93 9.21 -4.88 0.91
CA GLU A 93 10.22 -3.87 0.59
C GLU A 93 10.22 -2.71 1.59
N ALA A 94 9.04 -2.22 1.98
CA ALA A 94 8.93 -1.13 2.96
C ALA A 94 9.42 -1.54 4.36
N PHE A 95 9.01 -2.72 4.84
CA PHE A 95 9.36 -3.22 6.17
C PHE A 95 10.77 -3.76 6.27
N SER A 96 11.35 -4.21 5.16
CA SER A 96 12.72 -4.71 5.13
C SER A 96 13.77 -3.62 5.03
N THR A 97 13.35 -2.35 4.96
CA THR A 97 14.31 -1.25 4.87
C THR A 97 15.07 -1.08 6.18
N PRO A 98 16.41 -0.93 6.16
CA PRO A 98 17.23 -0.89 7.37
C PRO A 98 16.76 0.15 8.39
N TRP A 99 16.39 1.35 7.94
CA TRP A 99 15.93 2.39 8.86
C TRP A 99 14.65 1.97 9.58
N PHE A 100 13.70 1.30 8.91
CA PHE A 100 12.42 0.91 9.52
C PHE A 100 12.65 -0.28 10.42
N LEU A 101 13.33 -1.31 9.90
CA LEU A 101 13.61 -2.54 10.61
C LEU A 101 14.34 -2.29 11.93
N PHE A 102 15.34 -1.41 11.94
CA PHE A 102 16.10 -1.08 13.14
C PHE A 102 15.49 0.04 14.00
N SER A 103 14.37 0.65 13.59
CA SER A 103 13.71 1.70 14.38
C SER A 103 13.07 1.18 15.68
N ALA A 104 12.68 -0.10 15.73
CA ALA A 104 12.10 -0.72 16.91
C ALA A 104 12.42 -2.22 16.96
N PRO A 105 12.60 -2.79 18.16
CA PRO A 105 13.01 -4.19 18.31
C PRO A 105 11.96 -5.19 17.81
N HIS A 106 10.69 -4.81 17.66
CA HIS A 106 9.63 -5.73 17.22
C HIS A 106 9.35 -5.69 15.71
N HIS A 107 9.95 -4.76 14.95
CA HIS A 107 9.64 -4.59 13.53
C HIS A 107 10.05 -5.78 12.66
N HIS A 108 11.01 -6.60 13.11
CA HIS A 108 11.39 -7.81 12.38
C HIS A 108 10.26 -8.85 12.31
N HIS A 109 9.31 -8.84 13.26
CA HIS A 109 8.14 -9.73 13.20
C HIS A 109 7.28 -9.47 11.97
N LEU A 110 7.16 -8.20 11.53
CA LEU A 110 6.39 -7.86 10.33
C LEU A 110 6.97 -8.47 9.06
N VAL A 111 8.31 -8.46 8.96
CA VAL A 111 9.02 -9.09 7.85
C VAL A 111 8.85 -10.60 7.91
N PHE A 112 8.98 -11.20 9.11
CA PHE A 112 8.76 -12.62 9.32
C PHE A 112 7.36 -13.07 8.87
N PHE A 113 6.29 -12.37 9.28
CA PHE A 113 4.94 -12.71 8.85
C PHE A 113 4.74 -12.62 7.32
N LEU A 114 5.35 -11.64 6.66
CA LEU A 114 5.29 -11.55 5.19
C LEU A 114 6.03 -12.68 4.50
N LEU A 115 7.22 -13.04 5.00
CA LEU A 115 7.98 -14.18 4.47
C LEU A 115 7.20 -15.48 4.66
N GLU A 116 6.59 -15.68 5.81
CA GLU A 116 5.73 -16.83 6.10
C GLU A 116 4.52 -16.88 5.17
N THR A 117 3.89 -15.72 4.91
CA THR A 117 2.79 -15.61 3.94
C THR A 117 3.24 -16.06 2.55
N PHE A 118 4.43 -15.64 2.08
CA PHE A 118 4.96 -16.08 0.78
C PHE A 118 5.28 -17.57 0.77
N ASN A 119 5.93 -18.07 1.82
CA ASN A 119 6.28 -19.49 1.95
C ASN A 119 5.03 -20.37 1.90
N ASN A 120 3.98 -20.02 2.64
CA ASN A 120 2.72 -20.75 2.64
C ASN A 120 2.04 -20.76 1.27
N ILE A 121 1.98 -19.62 0.57
CA ILE A 121 1.39 -19.59 -0.77
C ILE A 121 2.20 -20.44 -1.75
N ILE A 122 3.53 -20.34 -1.71
CA ILE A 122 4.43 -21.14 -2.57
C ILE A 122 4.32 -22.63 -2.23
N GLN A 123 4.25 -22.99 -0.95
CA GLN A 123 4.22 -24.39 -0.52
C GLN A 123 2.89 -25.08 -0.86
N TYR A 124 1.76 -24.42 -0.64
CA TYR A 124 0.44 -25.05 -0.73
C TYR A 124 -0.35 -24.69 -2.00
N GLN A 125 -0.06 -23.55 -2.62
CA GLN A 125 -0.86 -22.99 -3.72
C GLN A 125 0.00 -22.50 -4.89
N PHE A 126 1.18 -23.11 -5.11
CA PHE A 126 2.10 -22.75 -6.18
C PHE A 126 1.43 -22.64 -7.55
N ASP A 127 0.67 -23.68 -7.92
CA ASP A 127 0.10 -23.88 -9.24
C ASP A 127 -0.80 -22.71 -9.69
N GLY A 128 -1.62 -22.19 -8.78
CA GLY A 128 -2.55 -21.08 -9.07
C GLY A 128 -1.99 -19.68 -8.83
N ASN A 129 -0.76 -19.53 -8.30
CA ASN A 129 -0.18 -18.25 -7.90
C ASN A 129 1.04 -17.82 -8.73
N CYS A 130 1.00 -18.06 -10.04
CA CYS A 130 2.05 -17.63 -10.98
C CYS A 130 2.34 -16.12 -10.92
N ASN A 131 1.34 -15.28 -10.67
CA ASN A 131 1.50 -13.84 -10.50
C ASN A 131 2.42 -13.48 -9.32
N LEU A 132 2.30 -14.19 -8.20
CA LEU A 132 3.16 -13.98 -7.03
C LEU A 132 4.60 -14.36 -7.37
N ILE A 133 4.79 -15.55 -7.94
CA ILE A 133 6.10 -16.09 -8.30
C ILE A 133 6.81 -15.16 -9.27
N TYR A 134 6.11 -14.72 -10.32
CA TYR A 134 6.62 -13.75 -11.28
C TYR A 134 7.05 -12.44 -10.60
N THR A 135 6.23 -11.92 -9.69
CA THR A 135 6.53 -10.68 -8.97
C THR A 135 7.77 -10.85 -8.09
N ILE A 136 7.91 -11.99 -7.40
CA ILE A 136 9.09 -12.32 -6.57
C ILE A 136 10.36 -12.33 -7.42
N ILE A 137 10.34 -13.02 -8.57
CA ILE A 137 11.50 -13.10 -9.49
C ILE A 137 11.87 -11.70 -9.99
N ARG A 138 10.88 -10.89 -10.37
CA ARG A 138 11.09 -9.52 -10.86
C ARG A 138 11.69 -8.61 -9.79
N LYS A 139 11.27 -8.76 -8.53
CA LYS A 139 11.75 -7.97 -7.38
C LYS A 139 12.77 -8.71 -6.50
N ARG A 140 13.48 -9.71 -7.04
CA ARG A 140 14.48 -10.52 -6.28
C ARG A 140 15.51 -9.69 -5.51
N GLN A 141 15.81 -8.47 -5.97
CA GLN A 141 16.75 -7.56 -5.31
C GLN A 141 16.30 -7.13 -3.90
N VAL A 142 15.00 -7.14 -3.61
CA VAL A 142 14.49 -6.90 -2.24
C VAL A 142 15.00 -8.00 -1.31
N PHE A 143 14.95 -9.27 -1.75
CA PHE A 143 15.45 -10.41 -0.98
C PHE A 143 16.97 -10.42 -0.85
N HIS A 144 17.71 -10.06 -1.91
CA HIS A 144 19.16 -9.89 -1.81
C HIS A 144 19.54 -8.76 -0.85
N SER A 145 18.80 -7.66 -0.86
CA SER A 145 19.03 -6.53 0.06
C SER A 145 18.75 -6.92 1.51
N MET A 146 17.72 -7.74 1.75
CA MET A 146 17.43 -8.33 3.07
C MET A 146 18.53 -9.28 3.55
N ALA A 147 19.02 -10.16 2.68
CA ALA A 147 20.10 -11.08 3.02
C ALA A 147 21.41 -10.33 3.38
N ASN A 148 21.61 -9.14 2.83
CA ASN A 148 22.77 -8.28 3.07
C ASN A 148 22.47 -7.12 4.04
N LEU A 149 21.57 -7.32 5.00
CA LEU A 149 21.27 -6.30 6.01
C LEU A 149 22.52 -5.94 6.84
N PRO A 150 22.70 -4.66 7.21
CA PRO A 150 23.81 -4.25 8.06
C PRO A 150 23.79 -4.99 9.40
N THR A 151 24.92 -5.57 9.78
CA THR A 151 25.10 -6.25 11.08
C THR A 151 25.93 -5.44 12.06
N ASP A 152 26.70 -4.46 11.58
CA ASP A 152 27.55 -3.62 12.41
C ASP A 152 26.80 -2.38 12.94
N MET A 153 27.02 -2.06 14.22
CA MET A 153 26.35 -0.94 14.90
C MET A 153 26.62 0.42 14.23
N GLY A 154 27.77 0.59 13.58
CA GLY A 154 28.12 1.83 12.89
C GLY A 154 27.26 2.08 11.65
N THR A 155 27.06 1.06 10.82
CA THR A 155 26.23 1.11 9.62
C THR A 155 24.75 1.14 9.96
N ILE A 156 24.33 0.43 11.02
CA ILE A 156 22.96 0.52 11.55
C ILE A 156 22.65 1.97 11.95
N ASN A 157 23.49 2.61 12.75
CA ASN A 157 23.30 4.00 13.15
C ASN A 157 23.31 4.96 11.95
N LYS A 158 24.16 4.75 10.94
CA LYS A 158 24.13 5.52 9.69
C LYS A 158 22.80 5.36 8.96
N SER A 159 22.23 4.16 8.94
CA SER A 159 20.95 3.87 8.26
C SER A 159 19.75 4.54 8.96
N LEU A 160 19.76 4.57 10.29
CA LEU A 160 18.76 5.27 11.11
C LEU A 160 18.82 6.79 10.86
N ASN A 161 20.03 7.35 10.82
CA ASN A 161 20.24 8.79 10.67
C ASN A 161 19.97 9.31 9.24
N ARG A 162 20.05 8.46 8.21
CA ARG A 162 19.78 8.83 6.81
C ARG A 162 18.35 9.34 6.58
N ARG A 163 17.35 8.87 7.34
CA ARG A 163 15.95 9.32 7.19
C ARG A 163 15.70 10.75 7.69
N GLY A 164 16.50 11.23 8.65
CA GLY A 164 16.48 12.63 9.07
C GLY A 164 16.79 13.56 7.90
N LYS A 165 17.91 13.29 7.19
CA LYS A 165 18.33 14.09 6.03
C LYS A 165 17.32 14.08 4.87
N THR A 166 16.67 12.95 4.59
CA THR A 166 15.64 12.88 3.52
C THR A 166 14.38 13.68 3.87
N LYS A 167 13.96 13.70 5.13
CA LYS A 167 12.83 14.56 5.57
C LYS A 167 13.18 16.05 5.51
N ASP A 168 14.43 16.41 5.81
CA ASP A 168 14.88 17.82 5.77
C ASP A 168 15.04 18.33 4.32
N LEU A 169 15.53 17.50 3.39
CA LEU A 169 15.60 17.84 1.96
C LEU A 169 14.21 18.08 1.34
N ILE A 170 13.22 17.27 1.69
CA ILE A 170 11.84 17.41 1.18
C ILE A 170 11.19 18.69 1.73
N LYS A 171 11.47 19.06 2.99
CA LYS A 171 10.99 20.33 3.58
C LYS A 171 11.63 21.55 2.91
N GLN A 172 12.93 21.51 2.61
CA GLN A 172 13.64 22.60 1.91
C GLN A 172 13.12 22.78 0.47
N THR A 173 12.95 21.70 -0.27
CA THR A 173 12.41 21.73 -1.65
C THR A 173 10.98 22.30 -1.70
N THR A 174 10.16 21.99 -0.68
CA THR A 174 8.77 22.50 -0.58
C THR A 174 8.73 24.00 -0.26
N GLN A 175 9.68 24.51 0.53
CA GLN A 175 9.80 25.96 0.81
C GLN A 175 10.36 26.74 -0.39
N GLU A 176 11.33 26.18 -1.13
CA GLU A 176 11.87 26.80 -2.34
C GLU A 176 10.84 26.86 -3.47
N THR A 177 10.05 25.79 -3.67
CA THR A 177 8.97 25.77 -4.67
C THR A 177 7.85 26.75 -4.32
N ARG A 178 7.54 26.94 -3.02
CA ARG A 178 6.55 27.91 -2.56
C ARG A 178 7.04 29.35 -2.73
N ASN A 179 8.33 29.62 -2.45
CA ASN A 179 8.93 30.94 -2.64
C ASN A 179 9.13 31.30 -4.13
N GLN A 180 9.41 30.33 -5.01
CA GLN A 180 9.47 30.56 -6.46
C GLN A 180 8.08 30.84 -7.05
N ASN A 181 7.04 30.09 -6.68
CA ASN A 181 5.68 30.36 -7.14
C ASN A 181 5.13 31.72 -6.64
N GLN A 182 5.56 32.17 -5.47
CA GLN A 182 5.16 33.47 -4.92
C GLN A 182 5.86 34.64 -5.65
N LYS A 183 7.15 34.51 -5.98
CA LYS A 183 7.88 35.49 -6.81
C LYS A 183 7.42 35.54 -8.26
N MET A 184 6.94 34.43 -8.81
CA MET A 184 6.42 34.38 -10.19
C MET A 184 5.04 35.03 -10.35
N MET A 185 4.27 35.16 -9.27
CA MET A 185 2.91 35.73 -9.33
C MET A 185 2.87 37.25 -9.12
N GLU A 186 3.99 37.89 -8.73
CA GLU A 186 4.07 39.32 -8.41
C GLU A 186 4.03 40.25 -9.65
N GLY A 187 4.03 39.69 -10.86
CA GLY A 187 3.99 40.43 -12.13
C GLY A 187 2.69 40.31 -12.94
N SER A 188 1.71 39.52 -12.49
CA SER A 188 0.51 39.24 -13.27
C SER A 188 -0.53 40.36 -13.13
N ARG A 189 -0.68 41.18 -14.19
CA ARG A 189 -1.80 42.12 -14.29
C ARG A 189 -3.10 41.33 -14.56
N PRO A 190 -4.25 41.73 -13.99
CA PRO A 190 -5.53 41.11 -14.30
C PRO A 190 -5.84 41.21 -15.80
N ALA A 191 -6.38 40.14 -16.37
CA ALA A 191 -6.77 40.08 -17.78
C ALA A 191 -7.78 41.20 -18.10
N MET A 192 -7.53 41.95 -19.17
CA MET A 192 -8.48 42.93 -19.66
C MET A 192 -9.81 42.26 -20.06
N PRO A 193 -10.95 42.95 -19.90
CA PRO A 193 -12.25 42.44 -20.32
C PRO A 193 -12.23 42.07 -21.81
N ALA A 194 -12.85 40.92 -22.13
CA ALA A 194 -12.90 40.37 -23.48
C ALA A 194 -13.51 41.37 -24.47
N GLN A 195 -12.91 41.49 -25.66
CA GLN A 195 -13.43 42.31 -26.75
C GLN A 195 -14.76 41.74 -27.27
N PRO A 196 -15.73 42.58 -27.70
CA PRO A 196 -17.03 42.12 -28.19
C PRO A 196 -16.84 41.47 -29.56
N GLY A 197 -16.77 40.14 -29.59
CA GLY A 197 -16.57 39.36 -30.83
C GLY A 197 -16.13 37.92 -30.59
N THR A 198 -15.66 37.59 -29.39
CA THR A 198 -15.31 36.22 -29.03
C THR A 198 -16.59 35.43 -28.73
N LYS A 199 -16.87 34.40 -29.56
CA LYS A 199 -18.04 33.53 -29.44
C LYS A 199 -18.16 32.94 -28.02
N THR A 200 -19.17 33.36 -27.29
CA THR A 200 -19.62 32.74 -26.05
C THR A 200 -20.20 31.37 -26.37
N ALA A 201 -19.54 30.31 -25.93
CA ALA A 201 -20.15 28.98 -25.89
C ALA A 201 -21.23 28.99 -24.80
N THR A 202 -22.49 29.07 -25.20
CA THR A 202 -23.63 29.00 -24.27
C THR A 202 -23.77 27.56 -23.80
N LEU A 203 -23.57 27.33 -22.49
CA LEU A 203 -23.91 26.09 -21.81
C LEU A 203 -25.42 25.85 -21.93
N LEU A 204 -25.80 24.73 -22.54
CA LEU A 204 -27.20 24.27 -22.61
C LEU A 204 -27.71 23.94 -21.20
N GLU A 205 -28.86 24.53 -20.82
CA GLU A 205 -29.58 24.22 -19.60
C GLU A 205 -29.99 22.75 -19.54
N MET A 206 -29.70 22.08 -18.43
CA MET A 206 -30.29 20.77 -18.12
C MET A 206 -31.75 20.96 -17.69
N PRO A 207 -32.73 20.26 -18.30
CA PRO A 207 -34.10 20.34 -17.85
C PRO A 207 -34.28 19.67 -16.49
N SER A 208 -34.93 20.41 -15.60
CA SER A 208 -35.33 20.03 -14.26
C SER A 208 -36.47 18.99 -14.27
N LYS A 209 -36.39 18.10 -13.28
CA LYS A 209 -37.37 17.12 -12.79
C LYS A 209 -38.79 17.23 -13.37
N LEU A 210 -39.29 16.13 -13.94
CA LEU A 210 -40.72 15.80 -13.87
C LEU A 210 -40.98 14.93 -12.63
N THR A 211 -42.05 15.33 -11.96
CA THR A 211 -42.84 14.68 -10.90
C THR A 211 -43.09 13.20 -11.09
#